data_AF-A0A9E2KNG9-F1
#
_entry.id   AF-A0A9E2KNG9-F1
#
_cell.length_a   1.000
_cell.length_b   1.000
_cell.length_c   1.000
_cell.angle_alpha   90.00
_cell.angle_beta   90.00
_cell.angle_gamma   90.00
#
_symmetry.space_group_name_H-M   'P 1'
#
loop_
_entity.id
_entity.type
_entity.pdbx_description
1 polymer ?
#
loop_
_entity_poly.entity_id
_entity_poly.type
_entity_poly.pdbx_seq_one_letter_code
_entity_poly.pdbx_strand_id
1 'polypeptide(L)'
;MEAERAPSEQTPQVEKPHRGRRPVDPALKKIQITITISPQLLEKVNKQAREHGLSRTSFISMALENACRHGLNQMSPAELITLLRELTPKEKE
;
A
#
# COMPACT_ATOMS: atom_id res chain seq x y z
N MET A 1 -39.62 -41.85 -15.42
CA MET A 1 -38.44 -42.29 -14.65
C MET A 1 -37.43 -41.17 -14.75
N GLU A 2 -37.48 -40.21 -13.82
CA GLU A 2 -36.53 -39.11 -13.74
C GLU A 2 -35.52 -39.39 -12.63
N ALA A 3 -34.23 -39.26 -12.96
CA ALA A 3 -33.13 -39.46 -12.02
C ALA A 3 -32.80 -38.11 -11.37
N GLU A 4 -33.16 -37.96 -10.09
CA GLU A 4 -32.65 -36.87 -9.25
C GLU A 4 -31.13 -37.02 -9.08
N ARG A 5 -30.36 -36.15 -9.72
CA ARG A 5 -28.94 -35.94 -9.39
C ARG A 5 -28.86 -34.89 -8.29
N ALA A 6 -28.53 -35.34 -7.08
CA ALA A 6 -28.17 -34.46 -5.98
C ALA A 6 -26.93 -33.60 -6.32
N PRO A 7 -26.89 -32.31 -5.96
CA PRO A 7 -25.70 -31.49 -6.13
C PRO A 7 -24.64 -31.91 -5.11
N SER A 8 -23.44 -32.23 -5.61
CA SER A 8 -22.29 -32.58 -4.77
C SER A 8 -21.86 -31.37 -3.92
N GLU A 9 -21.99 -31.48 -2.59
CA GLU A 9 -21.42 -30.54 -1.63
C GLU A 9 -19.89 -30.50 -1.81
N GLN A 10 -19.40 -29.42 -2.41
CA GLN A 10 -17.99 -29.08 -2.36
C GLN A 10 -17.64 -28.67 -0.93
N THR A 11 -17.07 -29.63 -0.19
CA THR A 11 -16.45 -29.36 1.10
C THR A 11 -15.29 -28.37 0.91
N PRO A 12 -15.19 -27.30 1.72
CA PRO A 12 -14.05 -26.39 1.63
C PRO A 12 -12.78 -27.14 2.02
N GLN A 13 -11.85 -27.27 1.06
CA GLN A 13 -10.54 -27.84 1.32
C GLN A 13 -9.79 -26.93 2.29
N VAL A 14 -9.60 -27.41 3.51
CA VAL A 14 -8.71 -26.79 4.49
C VAL A 14 -7.28 -27.07 4.03
N GLU A 15 -6.67 -26.11 3.33
CA GLU A 15 -5.25 -26.15 2.97
C GLU A 15 -4.42 -26.34 4.25
N LYS A 16 -3.70 -27.47 4.33
CA LYS A 16 -2.82 -27.77 5.46
C LYS A 16 -1.67 -26.75 5.47
N PRO A 17 -1.34 -26.13 6.62
CA PRO A 17 -0.30 -25.12 6.69
C PRO A 17 1.07 -25.75 6.40
N HIS A 18 1.75 -25.26 5.37
CA HIS A 18 3.15 -25.58 5.11
C HIS A 18 4.01 -25.14 6.31
N ARG A 19 4.71 -26.12 6.88
CA ARG A 19 5.60 -26.02 8.05
C ARG A 19 6.55 -24.83 7.87
N GLY A 20 6.31 -23.74 8.62
CA GLY A 20 7.20 -22.57 8.65
C GLY A 20 6.55 -21.21 8.35
N ARG A 21 5.31 -21.14 7.86
CA ARG A 21 4.60 -19.85 7.79
C ARG A 21 3.95 -19.56 9.15
N ARG A 22 4.36 -18.47 9.81
CA ARG A 22 3.59 -17.91 10.93
C ARG A 22 2.15 -17.66 10.44
N PRO A 23 1.12 -17.89 11.27
CA PRO A 23 -0.24 -17.49 10.94
C PRO A 23 -0.20 -16.00 10.57
N VAL A 24 -0.53 -15.68 9.32
CA VAL A 24 -0.76 -14.28 8.94
C VAL A 24 -2.09 -13.94 9.59
N ASP A 25 -2.10 -12.98 10.52
CA ASP A 25 -3.32 -12.53 11.16
C ASP A 25 -4.39 -12.27 10.09
N PRO A 26 -5.54 -12.98 10.13
CA PRO A 26 -6.58 -12.82 9.10
C PRO A 26 -7.18 -11.41 9.08
N ALA A 27 -6.90 -10.60 10.10
CA ALA A 27 -7.23 -9.17 10.18
C ALA A 27 -6.33 -8.28 9.29
N LEU A 28 -5.16 -8.74 8.85
CA LEU A 28 -4.24 -8.01 7.99
C LEU A 28 -4.31 -8.52 6.54
N LYS A 29 -5.51 -8.61 5.99
CA LYS A 29 -5.66 -8.87 4.54
C LYS A 29 -5.09 -7.68 3.77
N LYS A 30 -4.04 -7.93 2.99
CA LYS A 30 -3.49 -6.93 2.07
C LYS A 30 -4.54 -6.62 1.01
N ILE A 31 -4.94 -5.36 0.93
CA ILE A 31 -5.81 -4.86 -0.15
C ILE A 31 -4.90 -4.39 -1.28
N GLN A 32 -5.11 -4.92 -2.48
CA GLN A 32 -4.42 -4.43 -3.67
C GLN A 32 -5.21 -3.28 -4.27
N ILE A 33 -4.53 -2.16 -4.50
CA ILE A 33 -5.09 -0.98 -5.16
C ILE A 33 -4.33 -0.71 -6.46
N THR A 34 -5.06 -0.28 -7.49
CA THR A 34 -4.49 0.21 -8.74
C THR A 34 -4.69 1.72 -8.80
N ILE A 35 -3.64 2.45 -9.09
CA ILE A 35 -3.66 3.92 -9.14
C ILE A 35 -3.17 4.38 -10.51
N THR A 36 -3.95 5.23 -11.16
CA THR A 36 -3.53 5.92 -12.39
C THR A 36 -2.73 7.15 -12.00
N ILE A 37 -1.50 7.26 -12.50
CA ILE A 37 -0.60 8.39 -12.22
C ILE A 37 0.04 8.88 -13.52
N SER A 38 0.34 10.17 -13.60
CA SER A 38 1.07 10.71 -14.75
C SER A 38 2.53 10.22 -14.76
N PRO A 39 3.16 10.09 -15.93
CA PRO A 39 4.56 9.66 -16.02
C PRO A 39 5.52 10.59 -15.24
N GLN A 40 5.28 11.90 -15.33
CA GLN A 40 6.07 12.92 -14.65
C GLN A 40 5.99 12.79 -13.12
N LEU A 41 4.81 12.49 -12.58
CA LEU A 41 4.64 12.28 -11.15
C LEU A 41 5.33 10.98 -10.69
N LEU A 42 5.23 9.91 -11.49
CA LEU A 42 5.91 8.65 -11.21
C LEU A 42 7.44 8.81 -11.13
N GLU A 43 8.03 9.61 -12.01
CA GLU A 43 9.46 9.92 -11.96
C GLU A 43 9.86 10.62 -10.66
N LYS A 44 9.08 11.62 -10.23
CA LYS A 44 9.30 12.32 -8.95
C LYS A 44 9.21 11.35 -7.77
N VAL A 45 8.20 10.48 -7.75
CA VAL A 45 8.04 9.44 -6.72
C VAL A 45 9.24 8.50 -6.71
N ASN A 46 9.73 8.07 -7.87
CA ASN A 46 10.90 7.20 -7.97
C ASN A 46 12.18 7.87 -7.45
N LYS A 47 12.40 9.13 -7.80
CA LYS A 47 13.55 9.90 -7.33
C LYS A 47 13.53 10.01 -5.80
N GLN A 48 12.39 10.42 -5.24
CA GLN A 48 12.23 10.57 -3.79
C GLN A 48 12.36 9.24 -3.05
N ALA A 49 11.75 8.17 -3.56
CA ALA A 49 11.91 6.85 -2.97
C ALA A 49 13.39 6.42 -2.90
N ARG A 50 14.19 6.70 -3.94
CA ARG A 50 15.63 6.44 -3.93
C ARG A 50 16.39 7.29 -2.92
N GLU A 51 16.10 8.59 -2.84
CA GLU A 51 16.70 9.51 -1.87
C GLU A 51 16.46 9.05 -0.42
N HIS A 52 15.29 8.49 -0.15
CA HIS A 52 14.94 7.92 1.16
C HIS A 52 15.40 6.46 1.36
N GLY A 53 16.04 5.83 0.36
CA GLY A 53 16.44 4.42 0.43
C GLY A 53 15.27 3.43 0.51
N LEU A 54 14.08 3.85 0.07
CA LEU A 54 12.84 3.07 0.13
C LEU A 54 12.45 2.50 -1.24
N SER A 55 11.71 1.40 -1.22
CA SER A 55 11.01 0.93 -2.42
C SER A 55 9.91 1.92 -2.80
N ARG A 56 9.57 2.00 -4.10
CA ARG A 56 8.44 2.82 -4.59
C ARG A 56 7.17 2.56 -3.80
N THR A 57 6.82 1.29 -3.58
CA THR A 57 5.62 0.90 -2.85
C THR A 57 5.66 1.36 -1.39
N SER A 58 6.79 1.15 -0.71
CA SER A 58 6.97 1.58 0.68
C SER A 58 6.84 3.09 0.82
N PHE A 59 7.43 3.85 -0.10
CA PHE A 59 7.34 5.30 -0.12
C PHE A 59 5.91 5.79 -0.35
N ILE A 60 5.18 5.19 -1.30
CA ILE A 60 3.76 5.53 -1.55
C ILE A 60 2.91 5.23 -0.32
N SER A 61 3.07 4.06 0.31
CA SER A 61 2.31 3.70 1.51
C SER A 61 2.56 4.67 2.66
N MET A 62 3.83 5.04 2.89
CA MET A 62 4.21 6.03 3.89
C MET A 62 3.57 7.39 3.60
N ALA A 63 3.62 7.86 2.36
CA ALA A 63 3.03 9.13 1.97
C ALA A 63 1.51 9.16 2.17
N LEU A 64 0.81 8.06 1.84
CA LEU A 64 -0.64 7.93 2.07
C LEU A 64 -0.97 7.92 3.55
N GLU A 65 -0.22 7.17 4.36
CA GLU A 65 -0.40 7.16 5.81
C GLU A 65 -0.19 8.56 6.41
N ASN A 66 0.86 9.25 5.97
CA ASN A 66 1.15 10.62 6.39
C ASN A 66 0.02 11.58 6.00
N ALA A 67 -0.48 11.49 4.78
CA ALA A 67 -1.61 12.29 4.29
C ALA A 67 -2.89 12.05 5.11
N CYS A 68 -3.17 10.80 5.51
CA CYS A 68 -4.30 10.46 6.36
C CYS A 68 -4.13 10.99 7.79
N ARG A 69 -2.91 10.89 8.37
CA ARG A 69 -2.63 11.35 9.74
C ARG A 69 -2.67 12.87 9.88
N HIS A 70 -2.12 13.58 8.91
CA HIS A 70 -2.01 15.04 8.96
C HIS A 70 -3.17 15.77 8.27
N GLY A 71 -4.09 15.01 7.66
CA GLY A 71 -5.27 15.57 7.03
C GLY A 71 -4.91 16.59 5.95
N LEU A 72 -4.70 16.13 4.72
CA LEU A 72 -4.64 17.02 3.54
C LEU A 72 -5.88 17.94 3.39
N ASN A 73 -6.93 17.74 4.19
CA ASN A 73 -8.10 18.60 4.27
C ASN A 73 -7.97 19.83 5.18
N GLN A 74 -6.89 20.00 5.96
CA GLN A 74 -6.71 21.20 6.80
C GLN A 74 -5.36 21.91 6.67
N MET A 75 -4.39 21.36 5.93
CA MET A 75 -3.11 22.04 5.73
C MET A 75 -3.20 23.11 4.65
N SER A 76 -2.84 24.33 5.03
CA SER A 76 -2.61 25.41 4.09
C SER A 76 -1.44 25.05 3.15
N PRO A 77 -1.40 25.58 1.91
CA PRO A 77 -0.28 25.34 1.00
C PRO A 77 1.09 25.65 1.61
N ALA A 78 1.16 26.59 2.55
CA ALA A 78 2.37 26.96 3.26
C ALA A 78 2.89 25.84 4.21
N GLU A 79 1.99 25.14 4.88
CA GLU A 79 2.34 24.02 5.77
C GLU A 79 2.80 22.81 4.96
N LEU A 80 2.15 22.56 3.82
CA LEU A 80 2.53 21.50 2.90
C LEU A 80 3.94 21.72 2.32
N ILE A 81 4.27 22.97 1.95
CA ILE A 81 5.62 23.33 1.50
C ILE A 81 6.65 23.18 2.62
N THR A 82 6.29 23.53 3.85
CA THR A 82 7.18 23.40 5.02
C THR A 82 7.47 21.94 5.33
N LEU A 83 6.44 21.09 5.33
CA LEU A 83 6.58 19.65 5.56
C LEU A 83 7.39 18.97 4.45
N LEU A 84 7.17 19.36 3.19
CA LEU A 84 7.98 18.86 2.06
C LEU A 84 9.45 19.26 2.19
N ARG A 85 9.75 20.46 2.69
CA ARG A 85 11.13 20.91 2.95
C ARG A 85 11.79 20.19 4.13
N GLU A 86 11.03 19.83 5.16
CA GLU A 86 11.54 19.05 6.30
C GLU A 86 11.81 17.59 5.94
N LEU A 87 11.01 17.02 5.04
CA LEU A 87 11.17 15.65 4.57
C LEU A 87 12.30 15.51 3.54
N THR A 88 12.63 16.57 2.79
CA THR A 88 13.81 16.54 1.91
C THR A 88 15.07 16.93 2.69
N PRO A 89 16.07 16.03 2.85
CA PRO A 89 17.32 16.41 3.48
C PRO A 89 17.97 17.53 2.66
N LYS A 90 18.32 18.64 3.33
CA LYS A 90 19.13 19.68 2.71
C LYS A 90 20.46 19.05 2.32
N GLU A 91 20.72 18.91 1.02
CA GLU A 91 22.07 18.69 0.53
C GLU A 91 22.95 19.78 1.13
N LYS A 92 23.91 19.36 1.96
CA LYS A 92 24.95 20.23 2.49
C LYS A 92 25.86 20.57 1.32
N GLU A 93 25.81 21.82 0.90
CA GLU A 93 26.89 22.50 0.17
C GLU A 93 28.10 22.69 1.10
#